data_AF-A0A7V9H176-F1
#
_entry.id   AF-A0A7V9H176-F1
#
_cell.length_a   1.000
_cell.length_b   1.000
_cell.length_c   1.000
_cell.angle_alpha   90.00
_cell.angle_beta   90.00
_cell.angle_gamma   90.00
#
_symmetry.space_group_name_H-M   'P 1'
#
loop_
_entity.id
_entity.type
_entity.pdbx_description
1 polymer ?
#
loop_
_entity_poly.entity_id
_entity_poly.type
_entity_poly.pdbx_seq_one_letter_code
_entity_poly.pdbx_strand_id
1 'polypeptide(L)'
;MKVEILYFDGCPTYVAAEKAVREVIAEEGIEADVGLVAVNTDEEARKLRFPGSPTVRVDDRDLFPVPERAEYALGCRMYATPEGLKGSPTAEMLKEVLTMEGVTRANNDL
;
A
#
# COMPACT_ATOMS: atom_id res chain seq x y z
N MET A 1 -7.88 3.82 11.78
CA MET A 1 -7.96 3.77 10.29
C MET A 1 -7.80 2.33 9.81
N LYS A 2 -8.28 1.98 8.60
CA LYS A 2 -8.03 0.65 8.02
C LYS A 2 -6.89 0.73 7.02
N VAL A 3 -5.85 -0.08 7.20
CA VAL A 3 -4.70 -0.19 6.30
C VAL A 3 -4.71 -1.57 5.66
N GLU A 4 -4.71 -1.63 4.34
CA GLU A 4 -4.72 -2.90 3.61
C GLU A 4 -3.51 -3.01 2.70
N ILE A 5 -2.90 -4.19 2.68
CA ILE A 5 -1.80 -4.50 1.79
C ILE A 5 -2.29 -5.58 0.82
N LEU A 6 -2.54 -5.15 -0.41
CA LEU A 6 -2.91 -6.03 -1.50
C LEU A 6 -1.65 -6.67 -2.05
N TYR A 7 -1.68 -7.98 -2.23
CA TYR A 7 -0.54 -8.75 -2.68
C TYR A 7 -0.95 -9.90 -3.59
N PHE A 8 0.00 -10.37 -4.40
CA PHE A 8 -0.12 -11.58 -5.20
C PHE A 8 0.79 -12.65 -4.61
N ASP A 9 0.28 -13.87 -4.38
CA ASP A 9 1.02 -14.97 -3.73
C ASP A 9 2.27 -15.40 -4.52
N GLY A 10 2.33 -15.13 -5.83
CA GLY A 10 3.50 -15.46 -6.64
C GLY A 10 4.75 -14.63 -6.35
N CYS A 11 4.73 -13.67 -5.42
CA CYS A 11 5.92 -12.91 -5.02
C CYS A 11 5.94 -12.60 -3.50
N PRO A 12 6.91 -13.11 -2.72
CA PRO A 12 6.97 -12.88 -1.26
C PRO A 12 7.39 -11.44 -0.87
N THR A 13 7.53 -10.53 -1.84
CA THR A 13 7.93 -9.14 -1.60
C THR A 13 6.94 -8.37 -0.73
N TYR A 14 5.68 -8.81 -0.65
CA TYR A 14 4.68 -8.18 0.21
C TYR A 14 5.00 -8.29 1.70
N VAL A 15 5.75 -9.31 2.14
CA VAL A 15 6.12 -9.50 3.55
C VAL A 15 7.00 -8.35 4.03
N ALA A 16 7.91 -7.88 3.17
CA ALA A 16 8.76 -6.73 3.49
C ALA A 16 7.93 -5.44 3.59
N ALA A 17 6.94 -5.26 2.71
CA ALA A 17 6.04 -4.12 2.76
C ALA A 17 5.13 -4.15 4.00
N GLU A 18 4.60 -5.33 4.36
CA GLU A 18 3.82 -5.51 5.59
C GLU A 18 4.62 -5.15 6.83
N LYS A 19 5.82 -5.69 6.95
CA LYS A 19 6.70 -5.40 8.07
C LYS A 19 6.96 -3.89 8.18
N ALA A 20 7.34 -3.25 7.08
CA ALA A 20 7.63 -1.81 7.06
C ALA A 20 6.41 -0.96 7.43
N VAL A 21 5.21 -1.30 6.94
CA VAL A 21 3.96 -0.61 7.31
C VAL A 21 3.68 -0.73 8.81
N ARG A 22 3.80 -1.94 9.36
CA ARG A 22 3.56 -2.19 10.80
C ARG A 22 4.58 -1.45 11.69
N GLU A 23 5.85 -1.45 11.28
CA GLU A 23 6.92 -0.72 11.99
C GLU A 23 6.61 0.78 12.01
N VAL A 24 6.32 1.38 10.87
CA VAL A 24 5.98 2.81 10.77
C VAL A 24 4.76 3.17 11.62
N ILE A 25 3.68 2.37 11.56
CA ILE A 25 2.47 2.60 12.37
C ILE A 25 2.80 2.59 13.87
N ALA A 26 3.62 1.64 14.32
CA ALA A 26 4.03 1.54 15.71
C ALA A 26 4.96 2.69 16.14
N GLU A 27 5.94 3.06 15.31
CA GLU A 27 6.89 4.14 15.58
C GLU A 27 6.20 5.51 15.66
N GLU A 28 5.21 5.76 14.80
CA GLU A 28 4.48 7.03 14.73
C GLU A 28 3.28 7.08 15.68
N GLY A 29 2.97 5.99 16.39
CA GLY A 29 1.83 5.92 17.32
C GLY A 29 0.47 6.02 16.63
N ILE A 30 0.37 5.51 15.40
CA ILE A 30 -0.83 5.59 14.57
C ILE A 30 -1.82 4.48 14.96
N GLU A 31 -3.08 4.82 15.21
CA GLU A 31 -4.14 3.83 15.47
C GLU A 31 -4.72 3.28 14.15
N ALA A 32 -4.21 2.11 13.73
CA ALA A 32 -4.56 1.47 12.47
C ALA A 32 -4.75 -0.05 12.59
N ASP A 33 -5.77 -0.60 11.93
CA ASP A 33 -5.91 -2.03 11.72
C ASP A 33 -5.25 -2.42 10.39
N VAL A 34 -4.27 -3.33 10.43
CA VAL A 34 -3.47 -3.72 9.25
C VAL A 34 -3.86 -5.11 8.78
N GLY A 35 -4.47 -5.18 7.59
CA GLY A 35 -4.92 -6.40 6.93
C GLY A 35 -4.14 -6.72 5.65
N LEU A 36 -4.05 -8.01 5.33
CA LEU A 36 -3.53 -8.52 4.07
C LEU A 36 -4.70 -8.93 3.16
N VAL A 37 -4.62 -8.57 1.88
CA VAL A 37 -5.63 -8.92 0.87
C VAL A 37 -4.96 -9.61 -0.30
N ALA A 38 -5.18 -10.92 -0.43
CA ALA A 38 -4.65 -11.68 -1.57
C ALA A 38 -5.41 -11.33 -2.84
N VAL A 39 -4.68 -11.10 -3.93
CA VAL A 39 -5.19 -10.86 -5.28
C VAL A 39 -4.50 -11.87 -6.19
N ASN A 40 -5.23 -12.92 -6.57
CA ASN A 40 -4.65 -14.09 -7.25
C ASN A 40 -5.29 -14.37 -8.62
N THR A 41 -6.20 -13.50 -9.06
CA THR A 41 -6.81 -13.54 -10.40
C THR A 41 -6.84 -12.16 -11.05
N ASP A 42 -6.82 -12.11 -12.39
CA ASP A 42 -7.00 -10.84 -13.12
C ASP A 42 -8.40 -10.25 -12.91
N GLU A 43 -9.40 -11.08 -12.60
CA GLU A 43 -10.74 -10.60 -12.25
C GLU A 43 -10.73 -9.83 -10.92
N GLU A 44 -10.11 -10.39 -9.88
CA GLU A 44 -9.90 -9.70 -8.61
C GLU A 44 -9.05 -8.44 -8.79
N ALA A 45 -8.00 -8.51 -9.61
CA ALA A 45 -7.14 -7.36 -9.88
C ALA A 45 -7.94 -6.20 -10.48
N ARG A 46 -8.82 -6.46 -11.46
CA ARG A 46 -9.72 -5.44 -12.04
C ARG A 46 -10.74 -4.94 -11.03
N LYS A 47 -11.41 -5.84 -10.30
CA LYS A 47 -12.44 -5.50 -9.31
C LYS A 47 -11.89 -4.60 -8.22
N LEU A 48 -10.69 -4.92 -7.74
CA LEU A 48 -10.01 -4.18 -6.69
C LEU A 48 -9.21 -3.00 -7.23
N ARG A 49 -9.10 -2.79 -8.55
CA ARG A 49 -8.20 -1.79 -9.17
C ARG A 49 -6.76 -1.95 -8.66
N PHE A 50 -6.26 -3.17 -8.69
CA PHE A 50 -4.95 -3.58 -8.20
C PHE A 50 -3.87 -3.28 -9.27
N PRO A 51 -2.98 -2.31 -9.04
CA PRO A 51 -1.92 -1.96 -9.99
C PRO A 51 -0.69 -2.87 -9.88
N GLY A 52 -0.72 -3.88 -9.01
CA GLY A 52 0.35 -4.84 -8.78
C GLY A 52 0.77 -4.94 -7.31
N SER A 53 1.54 -5.99 -7.02
CA SER A 53 2.04 -6.31 -5.68
C SER A 53 3.37 -5.62 -5.37
N PRO A 54 3.60 -5.17 -4.12
CA PRO A 54 2.57 -4.88 -3.12
C PRO A 54 1.76 -3.63 -3.51
N THR A 55 0.58 -3.43 -2.94
CA THR A 55 -0.16 -2.15 -2.98
C THR A 55 -0.66 -1.84 -1.58
N VAL A 56 -0.32 -0.67 -1.04
CA VAL A 56 -0.72 -0.25 0.31
C VAL A 56 -1.88 0.74 0.20
N ARG A 57 -2.97 0.47 0.91
CA ARG A 57 -4.17 1.29 0.94
C ARG A 57 -4.50 1.76 2.34
N VAL A 58 -5.09 2.94 2.42
CA VAL A 58 -5.78 3.41 3.62
C VAL A 58 -7.23 3.69 3.25
N ASP A 59 -8.14 2.95 3.89
CA ASP A 59 -9.58 3.04 3.69
C ASP A 59 -9.94 3.08 2.19
N ASP A 60 -9.57 1.99 1.50
CA ASP A 60 -9.75 1.74 0.06
C ASP A 60 -8.98 2.66 -0.91
N ARG A 61 -8.19 3.63 -0.42
CA ARG A 61 -7.37 4.52 -1.26
C ARG A 61 -5.91 4.09 -1.32
N ASP A 62 -5.36 3.94 -2.53
CA ASP A 62 -3.93 3.66 -2.73
C ASP A 62 -3.07 4.86 -2.28
N LEU A 63 -2.10 4.60 -1.40
CA LEU A 63 -1.16 5.60 -0.90
C LEU A 63 -0.17 6.06 -1.96
N PHE A 64 -0.03 5.28 -3.02
CA PHE A 64 0.82 5.58 -4.16
C PHE A 64 -0.08 5.51 -5.41
N PRO A 65 -0.79 6.57 -5.81
CA PRO A 65 -1.69 6.47 -6.95
C PRO A 65 -0.92 6.26 -8.27
N VAL A 66 -1.44 5.40 -9.13
CA VAL A 66 -1.00 5.24 -10.53
C VAL A 66 -1.92 6.05 -11.47
N PRO A 67 -1.49 6.38 -12.70
CA PRO A 67 -2.35 7.06 -13.66
C PRO A 67 -3.66 6.28 -13.91
N GLU A 68 -4.77 6.99 -14.15
CA GLU A 68 -6.10 6.37 -14.33
C GLU A 68 -6.18 5.36 -15.50
N ARG A 69 -5.26 5.44 -16.47
CA ARG A 69 -5.18 4.53 -17.62
C ARG A 69 -4.31 3.29 -17.35
N ALA A 70 -3.86 3.07 -16.12
CA ALA A 70 -3.08 1.89 -15.77
C ALA A 70 -3.92 0.61 -15.99
N GLU A 71 -3.28 -0.42 -16.54
CA GLU A 71 -3.89 -1.74 -16.63
C GLU A 71 -3.86 -2.41 -15.25
N TYR A 72 -4.98 -3.03 -14.88
CA TYR A 72 -5.09 -3.83 -13.65
C TYR A 72 -5.02 -5.31 -14.02
N ALA A 73 -3.91 -5.94 -13.65
CA ALA A 73 -3.62 -7.35 -13.92
C ALA A 73 -2.72 -7.89 -12.79
N LEU A 74 -2.60 -9.22 -12.71
CA LEU A 74 -1.63 -9.83 -11.81
C LEU A 74 -0.20 -9.45 -12.24
N GLY A 75 0.55 -8.87 -11.30
CA GLY A 75 1.92 -8.48 -11.58
C GLY A 75 2.60 -7.81 -10.40
N CYS A 76 3.89 -7.58 -10.58
CA CYS A 76 4.68 -6.77 -9.66
C CYS A 76 4.48 -5.29 -9.96
N ARG A 77 4.42 -4.49 -8.91
CA ARG A 77 4.38 -3.05 -8.99
C ARG A 77 5.78 -2.47 -8.87
N MET A 78 6.06 -1.43 -9.65
CA MET A 78 7.29 -0.64 -9.53
C MET A 78 7.01 0.70 -8.85
N TYR A 79 7.91 1.07 -7.95
CA TYR A 79 7.88 2.30 -7.17
C TYR A 79 9.07 3.18 -7.56
N ALA A 80 8.81 4.45 -7.82
CA ALA A 80 9.87 5.46 -7.96
C ALA A 80 10.38 5.83 -6.57
N THR A 81 11.58 5.34 -6.23
CA THR A 81 12.26 5.65 -4.98
C THR A 81 13.45 6.59 -5.23
N PRO A 82 14.00 7.22 -4.19
CA PRO A 82 15.23 8.03 -4.33
C PRO A 82 16.42 7.25 -4.92
N GLU A 83 16.46 5.93 -4.74
CA GLU A 83 17.50 5.03 -5.26
C GLU A 83 17.13 4.42 -6.65
N GLY A 84 16.07 4.93 -7.28
CA GLY A 84 15.56 4.45 -8.57
C GLY A 84 14.31 3.56 -8.44
N LEU A 85 14.01 2.79 -9.49
CA LEU A 85 12.82 1.94 -9.51
C LEU A 85 13.02 0.69 -8.64
N LYS A 86 12.09 0.44 -7.70
CA LYS A 86 12.10 -0.73 -6.80
C LYS A 86 10.76 -1.45 -6.82
N GLY A 87 10.74 -2.72 -6.40
CA GLY A 87 9.52 -3.53 -6.29
C GLY A 87 8.70 -3.29 -5.02
N SER A 88 9.08 -2.32 -4.20
CA SER A 88 8.40 -1.95 -2.96
C SER A 88 8.71 -0.47 -2.61
N PRO A 89 7.82 0.23 -1.89
CA PRO A 89 8.13 1.57 -1.36
C PRO A 89 9.18 1.48 -0.25
N THR A 90 9.91 2.57 0.00
CA THR A 90 10.84 2.65 1.13
C THR A 90 10.09 2.92 2.43
N ALA A 91 10.73 2.64 3.58
CA ALA A 91 10.16 2.95 4.89
C ALA A 91 9.89 4.45 5.06
N GLU A 92 10.79 5.32 4.58
CA GLU A 92 10.60 6.77 4.62
C GLU A 92 9.38 7.22 3.80
N MET A 93 9.18 6.66 2.59
CA MET A 93 8.00 6.93 1.79
C MET A 93 6.72 6.51 2.51
N LEU A 94 6.71 5.32 3.14
CA LEU A 94 5.58 4.83 3.92
C LEU A 94 5.28 5.72 5.12
N LYS A 95 6.31 6.16 5.85
CA LYS A 95 6.19 7.08 6.97
C LYS A 95 5.53 8.40 6.55
N GLU A 96 6.00 9.00 5.47
CA GLU A 96 5.44 10.26 4.97
C GLU A 96 3.93 10.13 4.69
N VAL A 97 3.54 9.14 3.88
CA VAL A 97 2.14 8.98 3.49
C VAL A 97 1.24 8.54 4.65
N LEU A 98 1.70 7.67 5.54
CA LEU A 98 0.90 7.18 6.67
C LEU A 98 0.69 8.26 7.73
N THR A 99 1.72 9.06 8.03
CA THR A 99 1.59 10.18 8.96
C THR A 99 0.66 11.25 8.38
N MET A 100 0.75 11.55 7.08
CA MET A 100 -0.19 12.47 6.40
C MET A 100 -1.64 11.99 6.46
N GLU A 101 -1.89 10.70 6.26
CA GLU A 101 -3.23 10.11 6.34
C GLU A 101 -3.77 10.11 7.78
N GLY A 102 -2.93 9.82 8.77
CA GLY A 102 -3.28 9.90 10.18
C GLY A 102 -3.66 11.30 10.62
N VAL A 103 -2.90 12.32 10.18
CA VAL A 103 -3.22 13.74 10.44
C VAL A 103 -4.48 14.17 9.72
N THR A 104 -4.66 13.77 8.47
CA THR A 104 -5.85 14.13 7.68
C THR A 104 -7.13 13.59 8.32
N ARG A 105 -7.10 12.36 8.84
CA ARG A 105 -8.25 11.78 9.53
C ARG A 105 -8.54 12.43 10.87
N ALA A 106 -7.53 12.65 11.71
CA ALA A 106 -7.71 13.32 12.99
C ALA A 106 -8.35 14.72 12.86
N ASN A 107 -8.12 15.41 11.73
CA ASN A 107 -8.72 16.72 11.45
C ASN A 107 -10.15 16.66 10.88
N ASN A 108 -10.62 15.48 10.45
CA ASN A 108 -11.94 15.30 9.82
C ASN A 108 -13.00 14.76 10.79
N ASP A 109 -12.63 14.52 12.05
CA ASP A 109 -13.49 14.03 13.14
C ASP A 109 -14.07 15.18 14.02
N LEU A 110 -14.15 16.42 13.50
CA LEU A 110 -14.71 17.61 14.18
C LEU A 110 -15.98 18.15 13.51
#